data_AF-A0A4P7UAC8-F1
#
_entry.id   AF-A0A4P7UAC8-F1
#
_cell.length_a   1.000
_cell.length_b   1.000
_cell.length_c   1.000
_cell.angle_alpha   90.00
_cell.angle_beta   90.00
_cell.angle_gamma   90.00
#
_symmetry.space_group_name_H-M   'P 1'
#
loop_
_entity.id
_entity.type
_entity.pdbx_description
1 polymer ?
#
loop_
_entity_poly.entity_id
_entity_poly.type
_entity_poly.pdbx_seq_one_letter_code
_entity_poly.pdbx_strand_id
1 'polypeptide(L)'
;MHPVNEVAEEMSASLKSVCDVNPTFMSTDEKASALLSLLEVESRTAELRMRVMAAAGDVAEGEGFRSIATWLAHHGHVRRADAAADLRLAEALDRERPTLAAGVREGR
;
A
#
# COMPACT_ATOMS: atom_id res chain seq x y z
N MET A 1 13.36 -13.85 -5.72
CA MET A 1 12.07 -13.75 -4.99
C MET A 1 11.11 -13.05 -5.97
N HIS A 2 9.81 -12.84 -5.69
CA HIS A 2 8.98 -12.06 -6.64
C HIS A 2 9.30 -10.56 -6.48
N PRO A 3 9.45 -9.76 -7.56
CA PRO A 3 9.88 -8.35 -7.45
C PRO A 3 9.00 -7.48 -6.52
N VAL A 4 7.71 -7.77 -6.42
CA VAL A 4 6.80 -7.08 -5.49
C VAL A 4 7.18 -7.30 -4.03
N ASN A 5 7.62 -8.51 -3.67
CA ASN A 5 8.04 -8.84 -2.32
C ASN A 5 9.42 -8.23 -2.02
N GLU A 6 10.33 -8.24 -3.00
CA GLU A 6 11.66 -7.63 -2.89
C GLU A 6 11.53 -6.12 -2.58
N VAL A 7 10.68 -5.40 -3.30
CA VAL A 7 10.42 -3.97 -3.03
C VAL A 7 9.81 -3.74 -1.64
N ALA A 8 8.86 -4.58 -1.21
CA ALA A 8 8.25 -4.46 0.11
C ALA A 8 9.27 -4.67 1.24
N GLU A 9 10.18 -5.63 1.07
CA GLU A 9 11.28 -5.89 2.01
C GLU A 9 12.27 -4.71 2.05
N GLU A 10 12.68 -4.18 0.90
CA GLU A 10 13.59 -3.03 0.80
C GLU A 10 13.01 -1.76 1.43
N MET A 11 11.72 -1.49 1.21
CA MET A 11 11.03 -0.37 1.84
C MET A 11 10.99 -0.50 3.36
N SER A 12 10.64 -1.69 3.86
CA SER A 12 10.62 -1.99 5.30
C SER A 12 12.01 -1.82 5.93
N ALA A 13 13.06 -2.32 5.27
CA ALA A 13 14.44 -2.18 5.72
C ALA A 13 14.88 -0.70 5.73
N SER A 14 14.52 0.06 4.71
CA SER A 14 14.83 1.49 4.61
C SER A 14 14.16 2.30 5.73
N LEU A 15 12.86 2.09 5.97
CA LEU A 15 12.15 2.74 7.08
C LEU A 15 12.72 2.34 8.44
N LYS A 16 13.09 1.06 8.61
CA LYS A 16 13.72 0.58 9.84
C LYS A 16 15.07 1.25 10.09
N SER A 17 15.85 1.56 9.05
CA SER A 17 17.16 2.20 9.20
C SER A 17 17.12 3.60 9.82
N VAL A 18 15.96 4.26 9.81
CA VAL A 18 15.75 5.62 10.35
C VAL A 18 14.81 5.65 11.56
N CYS A 19 14.40 4.51 12.12
CA CYS A 19 13.38 4.47 13.17
C CYS A 19 13.75 5.24 14.45
N ASP A 20 15.06 5.34 14.75
CA ASP A 20 15.58 6.04 15.92
C ASP A 20 16.05 7.47 15.61
N VAL A 21 15.90 7.93 14.37
CA VAL A 21 16.26 9.31 13.97
C VAL A 21 15.19 10.27 14.45
N ASN A 22 15.57 11.26 15.25
CA ASN A 22 14.63 12.24 15.81
C ASN A 22 14.36 13.39 14.82
N PRO A 23 13.11 13.55 14.29
CA PRO A 23 12.77 14.60 13.34
C PRO A 23 12.91 16.03 13.90
N THR A 24 13.06 16.21 15.22
CA THR A 24 13.24 17.53 15.85
C THR A 24 14.48 18.24 15.32
N PHE A 25 15.54 17.50 14.98
CA PHE A 25 16.80 18.03 14.48
C PHE A 25 16.77 18.42 12.99
N MET A 26 15.70 18.08 12.27
CA MET A 26 15.52 18.53 10.89
C MET A 26 15.16 20.02 10.88
N SER A 27 15.71 20.75 9.91
CA SER A 27 15.24 22.09 9.56
C SER A 27 13.77 22.07 9.10
N THR A 28 13.14 23.25 9.09
CA THR A 28 11.75 23.38 8.62
C THR A 28 11.59 22.93 7.17
N ASP A 29 12.55 23.25 6.30
CA ASP A 29 12.51 22.90 4.88
C ASP A 29 12.69 21.40 4.67
N GLU A 30 13.58 20.76 5.44
CA GLU A 30 13.74 19.30 5.41
C GLU A 30 12.47 18.58 5.87
N LYS A 31 11.78 19.09 6.90
CA LYS A 31 10.50 18.51 7.37
C LYS A 31 9.44 18.60 6.29
N ALA A 32 9.30 19.76 5.65
CA ALA A 32 8.32 19.95 4.57
C ALA A 32 8.61 19.01 3.39
N SER A 33 9.87 18.93 2.96
CA SER A 33 10.30 18.03 1.89
C SER A 33 10.06 16.56 2.23
N ALA A 34 10.38 16.14 3.45
CA ALA A 34 10.17 14.78 3.91
C ALA A 34 8.69 14.41 3.92
N LEU A 35 7.80 15.28 4.41
CA LEU A 35 6.35 15.01 4.43
C LEU A 35 5.79 14.81 3.02
N LEU A 36 6.15 15.67 2.06
CA LEU A 36 5.70 15.54 0.67
C LEU A 36 6.24 14.26 0.02
N SER A 37 7.51 13.95 0.25
CA SER A 37 8.14 12.73 -0.28
C SER A 37 7.52 11.46 0.30
N LEU A 38 7.21 11.45 1.60
CA LEU A 38 6.56 10.32 2.26
C LEU A 38 5.13 10.11 1.75
N LEU A 39 4.36 11.18 1.53
CA LEU A 39 3.02 11.07 0.94
C LEU A 39 3.04 10.48 -0.49
N GLU A 40 4.06 10.83 -1.29
CA GLU A 40 4.26 10.25 -2.62
C GLU A 40 4.56 8.75 -2.54
N VAL A 41 5.44 8.34 -1.60
CA VAL A 41 5.76 6.94 -1.35
C VAL A 41 4.52 6.17 -0.86
N GLU A 42 3.77 6.71 0.10
CA GLU A 42 2.53 6.13 0.61
C GLU A 42 1.50 5.90 -0.52
N SER A 43 1.35 6.87 -1.42
CA SER A 43 0.45 6.77 -2.57
C SER A 43 0.86 5.64 -3.52
N ARG A 44 2.15 5.51 -3.82
CA ARG A 44 2.69 4.41 -4.64
C ARG A 44 2.54 3.05 -3.97
N THR A 45 2.79 2.97 -2.66
CA THR A 45 2.57 1.75 -1.89
C THR A 45 1.11 1.35 -1.87
N ALA A 46 0.19 2.33 -1.72
CA ALA A 46 -1.24 2.08 -1.77
C ALA A 46 -1.67 1.56 -3.16
N GLU A 47 -1.19 2.15 -4.25
CA GLU A 47 -1.45 1.65 -5.62
C GLU A 47 -0.99 0.21 -5.80
N LEU A 48 0.25 -0.10 -5.41
CA LEU A 48 0.80 -1.44 -5.53
C LEU A 48 -0.03 -2.44 -4.71
N ARG A 49 -0.42 -2.07 -3.48
CA ARG A 49 -1.31 -2.87 -2.63
C ARG A 49 -2.67 -3.11 -3.29
N MET A 50 -3.28 -2.09 -3.90
CA MET A 50 -4.55 -2.24 -4.62
C MET A 50 -4.42 -3.23 -5.78
N ARG A 51 -3.35 -3.14 -6.57
CA ARG A 51 -3.08 -4.10 -7.67
C ARG A 51 -2.95 -5.53 -7.17
N VAL A 52 -2.20 -5.73 -6.08
CA VAL A 52 -2.05 -7.06 -5.47
C VAL A 52 -3.40 -7.55 -4.96
N MET A 53 -4.19 -6.72 -4.29
CA MET A 53 -5.52 -7.08 -3.81
C MET A 53 -6.46 -7.49 -4.95
N ALA A 54 -6.46 -6.78 -6.08
CA ALA A 54 -7.28 -7.14 -7.25
C ALA A 54 -6.93 -8.51 -7.82
N ALA A 55 -5.67 -8.95 -7.69
CA ALA A 55 -5.17 -10.21 -8.22
C ALA A 55 -5.15 -11.37 -7.19
N ALA A 56 -5.38 -11.12 -5.90
CA ALA A 56 -5.16 -12.08 -4.82
C ALA A 56 -6.42 -12.86 -4.40
N GLY A 57 -7.32 -13.14 -5.36
CA GLY A 57 -8.52 -13.97 -5.11
C GLY A 57 -8.17 -15.41 -4.75
N ASP A 58 -7.08 -15.93 -5.35
CA ASP A 58 -6.51 -17.26 -5.12
C ASP A 58 -6.00 -17.44 -3.68
N VAL A 59 -5.41 -16.41 -3.08
CA VAL A 59 -4.99 -16.44 -1.66
C VAL A 59 -6.20 -16.63 -0.74
N ALA A 60 -7.28 -15.89 -1.01
CA ALA A 60 -8.50 -16.01 -0.22
C ALA A 60 -9.13 -17.40 -0.38
N GLU A 61 -9.19 -17.92 -1.61
CA GLU A 61 -9.69 -19.28 -1.88
C GLU A 61 -8.83 -20.35 -1.19
N GLY A 62 -7.50 -20.25 -1.33
CA GLY A 62 -6.54 -21.21 -0.76
C GLY A 62 -6.58 -21.29 0.76
N GLU A 63 -6.92 -20.19 1.45
CA GLU A 63 -7.04 -20.13 2.91
C GLU A 63 -8.50 -20.17 3.43
N GLY A 64 -9.48 -20.34 2.55
CA GLY A 64 -10.89 -20.48 2.96
C GLY A 64 -11.56 -19.17 3.42
N PHE A 65 -11.06 -18.02 2.98
CA PHE A 65 -11.67 -16.71 3.24
C PHE A 65 -12.62 -16.32 2.11
N ARG A 66 -13.66 -15.55 2.45
CA ARG A 66 -14.63 -15.04 1.46
C ARG A 66 -14.00 -14.15 0.39
N SER A 67 -12.94 -13.43 0.73
CA SER A 67 -12.26 -12.46 -0.12
C SER A 67 -10.90 -12.10 0.47
N ILE A 68 -10.02 -11.50 -0.33
CA ILE A 68 -8.75 -10.98 0.17
C ILE A 68 -8.96 -9.87 1.22
N ALA A 69 -10.05 -9.11 1.15
CA ALA A 69 -10.40 -8.11 2.17
C ALA A 69 -10.64 -8.76 3.55
N THR A 70 -11.37 -9.88 3.58
CA THR A 70 -11.60 -10.62 4.83
C THR A 70 -10.33 -11.29 5.36
N TRP A 71 -9.45 -11.75 4.46
CA TRP A 71 -8.14 -12.28 4.81
C TRP A 71 -7.24 -11.20 5.42
N LEU A 72 -7.15 -10.03 4.79
CA LEU A 72 -6.39 -8.88 5.29
C LEU A 72 -6.91 -8.35 6.62
N ALA A 73 -8.24 -8.28 6.80
CA ALA A 73 -8.81 -7.85 8.08
C ALA A 73 -8.52 -8.85 9.22
N HIS A 74 -8.35 -10.14 8.91
CA HIS A 74 -7.97 -11.14 9.90
C HIS A 74 -6.48 -11.07 10.25
N HIS A 75 -5.61 -11.05 9.24
CA HIS A 75 -4.15 -11.14 9.43
C HIS A 75 -3.44 -9.79 9.63
N GLY A 76 -3.91 -8.73 8.98
CA GLY A 76 -3.27 -7.42 8.98
C GLY A 76 -3.77 -6.47 10.08
N HIS A 77 -4.65 -6.93 10.97
CA HIS A 77 -5.25 -6.12 12.04
C HIS A 77 -5.90 -4.80 11.57
N VAL A 78 -6.40 -4.76 10.33
CA VAL A 78 -7.15 -3.62 9.79
C VAL A 78 -8.65 -3.80 10.00
N ARG A 79 -9.41 -2.69 10.05
CA ARG A 79 -10.87 -2.78 10.20
C ARG A 79 -11.47 -3.43 8.96
N ARG A 80 -12.43 -4.33 9.16
CA ARG A 80 -13.14 -5.03 8.07
C ARG A 80 -13.78 -4.07 7.06
N ALA A 81 -14.33 -2.95 7.53
CA ALA A 81 -14.95 -1.95 6.67
C ALA A 81 -13.92 -1.29 5.75
N ASP A 82 -12.73 -0.97 6.26
CA ASP A 82 -11.64 -0.36 5.50
C ASP A 82 -11.11 -1.36 4.46
N ALA A 83 -10.83 -2.60 4.86
CA ALA A 83 -10.36 -3.64 3.93
C ALA A 83 -11.37 -3.92 2.80
N ALA A 84 -12.67 -3.86 3.11
CA ALA A 84 -13.72 -4.02 2.09
C ALA A 84 -13.84 -2.79 1.18
N ALA A 85 -13.60 -1.58 1.68
CA ALA A 85 -13.54 -0.38 0.85
C ALA A 85 -12.32 -0.43 -0.08
N ASP A 86 -11.16 -0.80 0.45
CA ASP A 86 -9.91 -1.01 -0.29
C ASP A 86 -10.10 -2.03 -1.42
N LEU A 87 -10.71 -3.19 -1.17
CA LEU A 87 -10.94 -4.18 -2.23
C LEU A 87 -11.88 -3.67 -3.33
N ARG A 88 -12.94 -2.93 -2.98
CA ARG A 88 -13.81 -2.32 -4.01
C ARG A 88 -13.06 -1.31 -4.86
N LEU A 89 -12.20 -0.50 -4.22
CA LEU A 89 -11.35 0.45 -4.94
C LEU A 89 -10.37 -0.28 -5.86
N ALA A 90 -9.68 -1.31 -5.36
CA ALA A 90 -8.77 -2.14 -6.14
C ALA A 90 -9.44 -2.71 -7.39
N GLU A 91 -10.60 -3.33 -7.24
CA GLU A 91 -11.37 -3.89 -8.35
C GLU A 91 -11.84 -2.83 -9.35
N ALA A 92 -12.21 -1.63 -8.88
CA ALA A 92 -12.63 -0.52 -9.74
C ALA A 92 -11.44 0.08 -10.52
N LEU A 93 -10.28 0.22 -9.88
CA LEU A 93 -9.05 0.68 -10.53
C LEU A 93 -8.59 -0.29 -11.62
N ASP A 94 -8.66 -1.59 -11.34
CA ASP A 94 -8.24 -2.64 -12.28
C ASP A 94 -9.19 -2.75 -13.50
N ARG A 95 -10.51 -2.72 -13.28
CA ARG A 95 -11.47 -3.04 -14.35
C ARG A 95 -12.10 -1.82 -15.02
N GLU A 96 -12.31 -0.73 -14.29
CA GLU A 96 -13.24 0.34 -14.71
C GLU A 96 -12.59 1.73 -14.80
N ARG A 97 -11.42 1.93 -14.20
CA ARG A 97 -10.79 3.25 -14.04
C ARG A 97 -9.29 3.23 -14.38
N PRO A 98 -8.89 2.78 -15.59
CA PRO A 98 -7.47 2.65 -15.95
C PRO A 98 -6.71 3.99 -15.94
N THR A 99 -7.35 5.10 -16.31
CA THR A 99 -6.74 6.44 -16.24
C THR A 99 -6.48 6.87 -14.79
N LEU A 100 -7.41 6.58 -13.88
CA LEU A 100 -7.21 6.85 -12.46
C LEU A 100 -6.10 5.96 -11.91
N ALA A 101 -6.08 4.67 -12.25
CA ALA A 101 -5.03 3.75 -11.84
C ALA A 101 -3.63 4.26 -12.28
N ALA A 102 -3.52 4.81 -13.49
CA ALA A 102 -2.29 5.44 -13.97
C ALA A 102 -1.92 6.70 -13.15
N GLY A 103 -2.89 7.57 -12.84
CA GLY A 103 -2.66 8.75 -12.01
C GLY A 103 -2.17 8.40 -10.59
N VAL A 104 -2.84 7.45 -9.93
CA VAL A 104 -2.43 6.96 -8.60
C VAL A 104 -1.02 6.36 -8.64
N ARG A 105 -0.66 5.64 -9.71
CA ARG A 105 0.71 5.12 -9.90
C ARG A 105 1.75 6.23 -10.05
N GLU A 106 1.39 7.31 -10.72
CA GLU A 106 2.27 8.48 -10.91
C GLU A 106 2.33 9.39 -9.68
N GLY A 107 1.45 9.21 -8.69
CA GLY A 107 1.33 10.08 -7.51
C GLY A 107 0.69 11.43 -7.85
N ARG A 108 -0.26 11.44 -8.80
CA ARG A 108 -0.92 12.64 -9.35
C ARG A 108 -2.43 12.60 -9.18
#